data_AF-A7ICQ9-F1
#
_entry.id   AF-A7ICQ9-F1
#
_cell.length_a   1.000
_cell.length_b   1.000
_cell.length_c   1.000
_cell.angle_alpha   90.00
_cell.angle_beta   90.00
_cell.angle_gamma   90.00
#
_symmetry.space_group_name_H-M   'P 1'
#
loop_
_entity.id
_entity.type
_entity.pdbx_description
1 polymer ?
#
loop_
_entity_poly.entity_id
_entity_poly.type
_entity_poly.pdbx_seq_one_letter_code
_entity_poly.pdbx_strand_id
1 'polypeptide(L)' 'MKSLSAREAKNEFGRLIDLARAEPVTIEKHGRPVVVVMSVEEYERLTVADSARQAHGEPGKGVASESD' A
#
# COMPACT_ATOMS: atom_id res chain seq x y z
N MET A 1 -8.48 -1.59 -9.77
CA MET A 1 -7.56 -0.51 -9.33
C MET A 1 -7.63 0.59 -10.36
N LYS A 2 -8.35 1.65 -10.04
CA LYS A 2 -8.44 2.86 -10.87
C LYS A 2 -7.20 3.72 -10.67
N SER A 3 -6.86 4.54 -11.67
CA SER A 3 -5.88 5.60 -11.52
C SER A 3 -6.50 6.98 -11.75
N LEU A 4 -6.01 7.97 -11.02
CA LEU A 4 -6.36 9.38 -11.18
C LEU A 4 -5.08 10.21 -11.22
N SER A 5 -5.07 11.28 -12.00
CA SER A 5 -3.98 12.26 -11.91
C SER A 5 -4.04 13.02 -10.59
N ALA A 6 -2.90 13.55 -10.15
CA ALA A 6 -2.84 14.44 -8.98
C ALA A 6 -3.77 15.67 -9.12
N ARG A 7 -4.02 16.12 -10.36
CA ARG A 7 -4.95 17.23 -10.64
C ARG A 7 -6.40 16.81 -10.40
N GLU A 8 -6.81 15.65 -10.89
CA GLU A 8 -8.18 15.13 -10.67
C GLU A 8 -8.42 14.85 -9.19
N ALA A 9 -7.45 14.21 -8.51
CA ALA A 9 -7.52 13.96 -7.07
C ALA A 9 -7.72 15.25 -6.25
N LYS A 10 -7.02 16.33 -6.61
CA LYS A 10 -7.16 17.64 -5.97
C LYS A 10 -8.54 18.26 -6.24
N ASN A 11 -9.00 18.22 -7.48
CA ASN A 11 -10.20 18.93 -7.91
C ASN A 11 -11.50 18.18 -7.57
N GLU A 12 -11.45 16.85 -7.50
CA GLU A 12 -12.60 15.97 -7.29
C GLU A 12 -12.42 15.11 -6.04
N PHE A 13 -11.96 15.73 -4.95
CA PHE A 13 -11.60 15.00 -3.73
C PHE A 13 -12.77 14.17 -3.16
N GLY A 14 -14.01 14.69 -3.20
CA GLY A 14 -15.20 13.92 -2.79
C GLY A 14 -15.38 12.63 -3.59
N ARG A 15 -15.26 12.71 -4.93
CA ARG A 15 -15.31 11.55 -5.81
C ARG A 15 -14.14 10.59 -5.54
N LEU A 16 -12.94 11.10 -5.25
CA LEU A 16 -11.81 10.26 -4.86
C LEU A 16 -12.12 9.45 -3.60
N ILE A 17 -12.75 10.05 -2.58
CA ILE A 17 -13.15 9.34 -1.36
C ILE A 17 -14.16 8.24 -1.68
N ASP A 18 -15.19 8.54 -2.47
CA ASP A 18 -16.20 7.54 -2.87
C ASP A 18 -15.55 6.36 -3.62
N LEU A 19 -14.63 6.65 -4.53
CA LEU A 19 -13.89 5.64 -5.27
C LEU A 19 -12.99 4.81 -4.34
N ALA A 20 -12.24 5.45 -3.45
CA ALA A 20 -11.31 4.80 -2.52
C ALA A 20 -12.01 3.91 -1.49
N ARG A 21 -13.27 4.23 -1.15
CA ARG A 21 -14.13 3.36 -0.32
C ARG A 21 -14.62 2.12 -1.05
N ALA A 22 -14.75 2.18 -2.38
CA ALA A 22 -15.18 1.05 -3.19
C ALA A 22 -14.02 0.14 -3.62
N GLU A 23 -12.87 0.73 -3.99
CA GLU A 23 -11.65 0.01 -4.36
C GLU A 23 -10.41 0.90 -4.19
N PRO A 24 -9.20 0.33 -4.04
CA PRO A 24 -7.97 1.11 -4.06
C PRO A 24 -7.79 1.92 -5.35
N VAL A 25 -7.41 3.19 -5.19
CA VAL A 25 -7.18 4.15 -6.28
C VAL A 25 -5.72 4.60 -6.26
N THR A 26 -5.05 4.49 -7.40
CA THR A 26 -3.69 4.99 -7.60
C THR A 26 -3.72 6.44 -8.03
N ILE A 27 -2.93 7.29 -7.38
CA ILE A 27 -2.68 8.65 -7.82
C ILE A 27 -1.39 8.70 -8.61
N GLU A 28 -1.46 9.30 -9.79
CA GLU A 28 -0.32 9.49 -10.68
C GLU A 28 0.10 10.96 -10.77
N LYS A 29 1.41 11.18 -10.83
CA LYS A 29 2.00 12.49 -11.11
C LYS A 29 2.91 12.36 -12.33
N HIS A 30 2.63 13.13 -13.37
CA HIS A 30 3.36 13.07 -14.66
C HIS A 30 3.44 11.64 -15.23
N GLY A 31 2.34 10.88 -15.14
CA GLY A 31 2.25 9.49 -15.64
C GLY A 31 2.99 8.46 -14.80
N ARG A 32 3.43 8.81 -13.58
CA ARG A 32 4.08 7.88 -12.65
C ARG A 32 3.18 7.67 -11.42
N PRO A 33 2.93 6.41 -11.00
CA PRO A 33 2.19 6.15 -9.76
C PRO A 33 3.01 6.64 -8.56
N VAL A 34 2.37 7.39 -7.67
CA VAL A 34 3.04 8.00 -6.51
C VAL A 34 2.37 7.67 -5.18
N VAL A 35 1.05 7.47 -5.16
CA VAL A 35 0.27 7.21 -3.94
C VAL A 35 -0.85 6.23 -4.26
N VAL A 36 -1.25 5.40 -3.30
CA VAL A 36 -2.50 4.64 -3.35
C VAL A 36 -3.40 5.12 -2.23
N VAL A 37 -4.66 5.40 -2.54
CA VAL A 37 -5.70 5.79 -1.59
C VAL A 37 -6.72 4.66 -1.50
N MET A 38 -7.09 4.29 -0.28
CA MET A 38 -8.06 3.22 0.00
C MET A 38 -8.81 3.51 1.31
N SER A 39 -9.89 2.78 1.57
CA SER A 39 -10.59 2.81 2.85
C SER A 39 -9.67 2.47 4.02
N VAL A 40 -9.94 3.03 5.19
CA VAL A 40 -9.17 2.75 6.42
C VAL A 40 -9.28 1.27 6.77
N GLU A 41 -10.46 0.68 6.58
CA GLU A 41 -10.72 -0.73 6.86
C GLU A 41 -9.85 -1.66 5.99
N GLU A 42 -9.63 -1.32 4.71
CA GLU A 42 -8.70 -2.06 3.83
C GLU A 42 -7.25 -1.89 4.29
N TYR A 43 -6.85 -0.66 4.61
CA TYR A 43 -5.50 -0.39 5.10
C TYR A 43 -5.20 -1.16 6.40
N GLU A 44 -6.14 -1.20 7.33
CA GLU A 44 -6.04 -1.96 8.58
C GLU A 44 -5.92 -3.47 8.33
N ARG A 45 -6.71 -4.03 7.40
CA ARG A 45 -6.55 -5.45 7.01
C ARG A 45 -5.16 -5.76 6.50
N LEU A 46 -4.61 -4.92 5.64
CA LEU A 46 -3.27 -5.11 5.07
C LEU A 46 -2.17 -4.99 6.14
N THR A 47 -2.27 -3.99 7.01
CA THR A 47 -1.27 -3.76 8.07
C THR A 47 -1.30 -4.82 9.16
N VAL A 48 -2.46 -5.37 9.51
CA VAL A 48 -2.58 -6.53 10.41
C VAL A 48 -1.99 -7.78 9.77
N ALA A 49 -2.24 -8.02 8.48
CA ALA A 49 -1.65 -9.14 7.74
C ALA A 49 -0.11 -9.04 7.68
N ASP A 50 0.43 -7.83 7.49
CA ASP A 50 1.87 -7.60 7.48
C ASP A 50 2.49 -7.76 8.88
N SER A 51 1.77 -7.35 9.94
CA SER A 51 2.22 -7.57 11.33
C SER A 51 2.28 -9.06 11.69
N ALA A 52 1.31 -9.85 11.23
CA ALA A 52 1.30 -11.31 11.40
C ALA A 52 2.43 -12.00 10.60
N ARG A 53 2.73 -11.53 9.39
CA ARG A 53 3.87 -12.03 8.58
C ARG A 53 5.22 -11.69 9.21
N GLN A 54 5.34 -10.51 9.81
CA GLN A 54 6.56 -10.11 10.53
C GLN A 54 6.74 -10.93 11.83
N ALA A 55 5.65 -11.27 12.52
CA ALA A 55 5.68 -12.11 13.73
C ALA A 55 6.01 -13.59 13.46
N HIS A 56 5.78 -14.07 12.23
CA HIS A 56 6.12 -15.43 11.79
C HIS A 56 7.40 -15.49 10.92
N GLY A 57 8.21 -14.43 10.91
CA GLY A 57 9.56 -14.48 10.34
C GLY A 57 10.46 -15.41 11.14
N GLU A 58 10.82 -16.54 10.55
CA GLU A 58 11.72 -17.55 11.12
C GLU A 58 13.01 -16.94 11.70
N PRO A 59 13.40 -17.28 12.95
CA PRO A 59 14.74 -17.03 13.42
C PRO A 59 15.68 -18.08 12.80
N GLY A 60 16.51 -17.64 11.86
CA GLY A 60 17.74 -18.35 11.49
C GLY A 60 17.68 -19.15 10.20
N LYS A 61 18.33 -18.59 9.18
CA LYS A 61 19.26 -19.41 8.39
C LYS A 61 20.66 -18.91 8.70
N GLY A 62 21.27 -19.54 9.70
CA GLY A 62 22.71 -19.47 9.88
C GLY A 62 23.41 -19.97 8.63
N VAL A 63 24.43 -19.24 8.23
CA VAL A 63 25.59 -19.79 7.53
C VAL A 63 26.74 -19.37 8.43
N ALA A 64 26.99 -20.17 9.47
CA ALA A 64 28.03 -21.20 9.45
C ALA A 64 29.36 -20.60 8.96
N SER A 65 30.19 -20.26 9.95
CA SER A 65 31.64 -20.49 9.99
C SER A 65 32.38 -20.56 8.65
N GLU A 66 33.31 -19.63 8.45
CA GLU A 66 34.64 -20.07 8.07
C GLU A 66 35.67 -19.22 8.82
N SER A 67 36.52 -19.95 9.53
CA SER A 67 37.65 -19.49 10.33
C SER A 67 38.90 -19.65 9.47
N ASP A 68 39.69 -18.60 9.31
CA ASP A 68 41.17 -18.62 9.29
C ASP A 68 41.70 -17.18 9.35
#